data_AF-A0AAX6P561-F1
#
_entry.id   AF-A0AAX6P561-F1
#
_cell.length_a   1.000
_cell.length_b   1.000
_cell.length_c   1.000
_cell.angle_alpha   90.00
_cell.angle_beta   90.00
_cell.angle_gamma   90.00
#
_symmetry.space_group_name_H-M   'P 1'
#
loop_
_entity.id
_entity.type
_entity.pdbx_description
1 polymer ?
#
loop_
_entity_poly.entity_id
_entity_poly.type
_entity_poly.pdbx_seq_one_letter_code
_entity_poly.pdbx_strand_id
1 'polypeptide(L)'
;MAEQTYSWAYSLVDSSQVSTFLISILLIVYGSFRSLNMDFENQDKEKDSNSSSGSFNGNSTNNSIQTIDSTQALFLPIGASVSLLVMFFFFDSVQVVFTICTAVLATIAFAFLLLPMCQYLTRPCSPQNKISFGCCGRFTAAELLSFSLSVMLVLIWVLTGHWLLMDALAMGLCVAMIAFVRLPSLKVSCLLLSGLLIYDVFWVFFSAYIFNSNVMVKVATQPADNPLDVLSRKLHLGPNVGRDVPRLSLPGKLVFPSSTGSHFSMLGIGDIVMPGLLLCFVLRYDNYKKQASGDSCGASGPANISGRMQKVSYFHCTLIGYFVGLLTATVASRIHRAAQPALLYLVPFTLLPLLTMAYLKGDLRRMWSEPFHSKSSSSRFLEV
;
A
#
# COMPACT_ATOMS: atom_id res chain seq x y z
N MET A 1 1.90 1.42 42.88
CA MET A 1 1.59 2.16 41.63
C MET A 1 2.73 2.16 40.63
N ALA A 2 3.99 2.36 41.04
CA ALA A 2 5.13 2.36 40.09
C ALA A 2 5.33 1.01 39.36
N GLU A 3 5.19 -0.14 40.04
CA GLU A 3 5.34 -1.46 39.39
C GLU A 3 4.29 -1.77 38.31
N GLN A 4 3.05 -1.30 38.48
CA GLN A 4 2.02 -1.40 37.45
C GLN A 4 2.39 -0.56 36.22
N THR A 5 2.97 0.62 36.40
CA THR A 5 3.43 1.49 35.30
C THR A 5 4.59 0.86 34.52
N TYR A 6 5.55 0.22 35.20
CA TYR A 6 6.64 -0.50 34.53
C TYR A 6 6.13 -1.73 33.76
N SER A 7 5.21 -2.51 34.33
CA SER A 7 4.59 -3.64 33.62
C SER A 7 3.79 -3.20 32.38
N TRP A 8 3.16 -2.03 32.45
CA TRP A 8 2.42 -1.43 31.34
C TRP A 8 3.36 -0.93 30.23
N ALA A 9 4.48 -0.31 30.58
CA ALA A 9 5.50 0.10 29.62
C ALA A 9 6.18 -1.10 28.94
N TYR A 10 6.54 -2.15 29.69
CA TYR A 10 7.07 -3.39 29.12
C TYR A 10 6.04 -4.16 28.27
N SER A 11 4.75 -4.09 28.63
CA SER A 11 3.65 -4.64 27.81
C SER A 11 3.35 -3.83 26.55
N LEU A 12 3.63 -2.52 26.56
CA LEU A 12 3.55 -1.65 25.37
C LEU A 12 4.71 -1.89 24.41
N VAL A 13 5.87 -2.27 24.94
CA VAL A 13 7.05 -2.70 24.19
C VAL A 13 7.06 -4.23 24.10
N ASP A 14 5.91 -4.85 23.83
CA ASP A 14 5.92 -6.25 23.41
C ASP A 14 6.68 -6.31 22.06
N SER A 15 7.65 -7.22 21.95
CA SER A 15 8.56 -7.29 20.79
C SER A 15 7.79 -7.44 19.48
N SER A 16 6.58 -8.04 19.54
CA SER A 16 5.67 -8.19 18.41
C SER A 16 5.08 -6.86 17.92
N GLN A 17 4.74 -5.93 18.83
CA GLN A 17 4.15 -4.63 18.49
C GLN A 17 5.18 -3.66 17.92
N VAL A 18 6.39 -3.67 18.49
CA VAL A 18 7.52 -2.91 17.96
C VAL A 18 7.86 -3.40 16.56
N SER A 19 7.87 -4.72 16.35
CA SER A 19 8.09 -5.32 15.03
C SER A 19 7.00 -4.89 14.04
N THR A 20 5.70 -4.94 14.40
CA THR A 20 4.63 -4.49 13.49
C THR A 20 4.76 -3.03 13.11
N PHE A 21 5.11 -2.16 14.07
CA PHE A 21 5.31 -0.73 13.81
C PHE A 21 6.49 -0.50 12.88
N LEU A 22 7.63 -1.13 13.16
CA LEU A 22 8.83 -1.02 12.35
C LEU A 22 8.57 -1.49 10.93
N ILE A 23 7.92 -2.65 10.77
CA ILE A 23 7.56 -3.21 9.46
C ILE A 23 6.62 -2.27 8.72
N SER A 24 5.57 -1.75 9.36
CA SER A 24 4.63 -0.82 8.71
C SER A 24 5.33 0.44 8.18
N ILE A 25 6.25 1.02 8.95
CA ILE A 25 7.05 2.18 8.54
C ILE A 25 7.97 1.81 7.38
N LEU A 26 8.68 0.68 7.46
CA LEU A 26 9.55 0.22 6.38
C LEU A 26 8.78 -0.02 5.08
N LEU A 27 7.59 -0.62 5.15
CA LEU A 27 6.73 -0.86 3.98
C LEU A 27 6.29 0.45 3.33
N ILE A 28 5.87 1.43 4.13
CA ILE A 28 5.46 2.75 3.60
C ILE A 28 6.64 3.48 2.99
N VAL A 29 7.79 3.50 3.68
CA VAL A 29 9.02 4.16 3.18
C VAL A 29 9.48 3.49 1.89
N TYR A 30 9.64 2.17 1.88
CA TYR A 30 10.06 1.42 0.71
C TYR A 30 9.07 1.56 -0.46
N GLY A 31 7.77 1.41 -0.20
CA GLY A 31 6.72 1.57 -1.21
C GLY A 31 6.70 2.97 -1.81
N SER A 32 6.86 4.01 -0.99
CA SER A 32 6.88 5.41 -1.44
C SER A 32 8.11 5.71 -2.30
N PHE A 33 9.31 5.26 -1.89
CA PHE A 33 10.53 5.41 -2.68
C PHE A 33 10.48 4.61 -3.98
N ARG A 34 9.91 3.41 -3.95
CA ARG A 34 9.72 2.59 -5.14
C ARG A 34 8.75 3.26 -6.13
N SER A 35 7.63 3.79 -5.64
CA SER A 35 6.67 4.54 -6.44
C SER A 35 7.31 5.75 -7.11
N LEU A 36 8.22 6.45 -6.41
CA LEU A 36 9.03 7.53 -6.96
C LEU A 36 10.04 7.06 -8.01
N ASN A 37 10.74 5.95 -7.76
CA ASN A 37 11.71 5.44 -8.72
C ASN A 37 11.04 5.09 -10.05
N MET A 38 9.81 4.56 -10.01
CA MET A 38 9.01 4.33 -11.21
C MET A 38 8.65 5.63 -11.95
N ASP A 39 8.51 6.76 -11.24
CA ASP A 39 8.26 8.07 -11.88
C ASP A 39 9.45 8.55 -12.67
N PHE A 40 10.65 8.43 -12.09
CA PHE A 40 11.88 8.79 -12.77
C PHE A 40 12.11 7.91 -14.00
N GLU A 41 11.96 6.59 -13.87
CA GLU A 41 12.13 5.67 -14.99
C GLU A 41 11.15 5.94 -16.14
N ASN A 42 9.90 6.32 -15.83
CA ASN A 42 8.93 6.69 -16.86
C ASN A 42 9.29 8.01 -17.54
N GLN A 43 9.75 9.02 -16.81
CA GLN A 43 10.21 10.29 -17.40
C GLN A 43 11.44 10.10 -18.29
N ASP A 44 12.38 9.24 -17.90
CA ASP A 44 13.58 8.96 -18.69
C ASP A 44 13.23 8.25 -20.02
N LYS A 45 12.30 7.29 -19.97
CA LYS A 45 11.77 6.63 -21.19
C LYS A 45 11.09 7.61 -22.15
N GLU A 46 10.34 8.59 -21.63
CA GLU A 46 9.71 9.63 -22.44
C GLU A 46 10.73 10.56 -23.09
N LYS A 47 11.78 10.97 -22.36
CA LYS A 47 12.88 11.79 -22.89
C LYS A 47 13.64 11.08 -24.00
N ASP A 48 13.99 9.81 -23.79
CA ASP A 48 14.71 9.00 -24.77
C ASP A 48 13.87 8.79 -26.04
N SER A 49 12.58 8.47 -25.89
CA SER A 49 11.65 8.28 -27.02
C SER A 49 11.50 9.54 -27.88
N ASN A 50 11.46 10.72 -27.25
CA ASN A 50 11.38 12.00 -27.96
C ASN A 50 12.70 12.38 -28.65
N SER A 51 13.85 11.93 -28.13
CA SER A 51 15.16 12.17 -28.75
C SER A 51 15.43 11.27 -29.97
N SER A 52 14.76 10.10 -30.05
CA SER A 52 14.97 9.10 -31.09
C SER A 52 13.85 9.04 -32.14
N SER A 53 13.28 10.18 -32.54
CA SER A 53 12.19 10.23 -33.52
C SER A 53 12.67 9.78 -34.92
N GLY A 54 12.56 8.49 -35.16
CA GLY A 54 12.69 7.81 -36.45
C GLY A 54 12.02 6.44 -36.38
N SER A 55 10.69 6.42 -36.53
CA SER A 55 9.88 5.28 -36.97
C SER A 55 10.02 3.95 -36.20
N PHE A 56 9.11 3.68 -35.26
CA PHE A 56 8.25 2.49 -35.31
C PHE A 56 7.16 2.57 -34.24
N ASN A 57 5.92 2.33 -34.65
CA ASN A 57 4.74 2.22 -33.82
C ASN A 57 4.83 0.93 -32.97
N GLY A 58 5.56 0.99 -31.85
CA GLY A 58 5.63 -0.08 -30.87
C GLY A 58 4.65 0.20 -29.76
N ASN A 59 3.60 -0.63 -29.63
CA ASN A 59 2.63 -0.60 -28.53
C ASN A 59 3.32 -0.24 -27.22
N SER A 60 3.09 0.98 -26.75
CA SER A 60 3.37 1.37 -25.38
C SER A 60 2.61 0.41 -24.49
N THR A 61 3.30 -0.55 -23.89
CA THR A 61 2.83 -1.21 -22.68
C THR A 61 2.73 -0.11 -21.65
N ASN A 62 1.58 0.56 -21.63
CA ASN A 62 1.21 1.52 -20.63
C ASN A 62 1.42 0.82 -19.30
N ASN A 63 2.49 1.18 -18.58
CA ASN A 63 2.62 0.85 -17.17
C ASN A 63 1.39 1.48 -16.54
N SER A 64 0.38 0.66 -16.28
CA SER A 64 -0.98 1.09 -15.94
C SER A 64 -0.98 1.65 -14.53
N ILE A 65 -0.49 2.88 -14.43
CA ILE A 65 -0.54 3.69 -13.24
C ILE A 65 -2.01 3.98 -12.99
N GLN A 66 -2.53 3.42 -11.90
CA GLN A 66 -3.91 3.62 -11.52
C GLN A 66 -4.01 4.92 -10.72
N THR A 67 -4.47 5.99 -11.36
CA THR A 67 -4.83 7.22 -10.68
C THR A 67 -6.23 7.08 -10.07
N ILE A 68 -6.38 7.41 -8.79
CA ILE A 68 -7.69 7.46 -8.13
C ILE A 68 -8.27 8.85 -8.35
N ASP A 69 -9.39 8.92 -9.07
CA ASP A 69 -10.15 10.16 -9.19
C ASP A 69 -11.01 10.43 -7.93
N SER A 70 -11.43 11.69 -7.73
CA SER A 70 -12.29 12.12 -6.61
C SER A 70 -13.55 11.28 -6.49
N THR A 71 -14.15 10.95 -7.62
CA THR A 71 -15.37 10.13 -7.68
C THR A 71 -15.09 8.69 -7.26
N GLN A 72 -13.99 8.11 -7.76
CA GLN A 72 -13.55 6.75 -7.41
C GLN A 72 -13.18 6.64 -5.92
N ALA A 73 -12.58 7.69 -5.35
CA ALA A 73 -12.25 7.75 -3.93
C ALA A 73 -13.50 7.68 -3.02
N LEU A 74 -14.61 8.33 -3.40
CA LEU A 74 -15.88 8.24 -2.65
C LEU A 74 -16.55 6.87 -2.81
N PHE A 75 -16.49 6.29 -4.01
CA PHE A 75 -17.09 4.98 -4.25
C PHE A 75 -16.32 3.84 -3.59
N LEU A 76 -15.04 4.01 -3.26
CA LEU A 76 -14.22 2.95 -2.67
C LEU A 76 -14.77 2.49 -1.29
N PRO A 77 -15.02 3.36 -0.29
CA PRO A 77 -15.65 2.95 0.98
C PRO A 77 -17.05 2.34 0.81
N ILE A 78 -17.83 2.83 -0.16
CA ILE A 78 -19.18 2.33 -0.45
C ILE A 78 -19.09 0.92 -1.04
N GLY A 79 -18.22 0.71 -2.03
CA GLY A 79 -17.96 -0.60 -2.63
C GLY A 79 -17.43 -1.60 -1.61
N ALA A 80 -16.52 -1.17 -0.72
CA ALA A 80 -16.03 -2.00 0.38
C ALA A 80 -17.18 -2.41 1.33
N SER A 81 -18.11 -1.51 1.63
CA SER A 81 -19.29 -1.79 2.46
C SER A 81 -20.21 -2.83 1.82
N VAL A 82 -20.50 -2.69 0.52
CA VAL A 82 -21.32 -3.64 -0.22
C VAL A 82 -20.62 -5.01 -0.27
N SER A 83 -19.32 -5.04 -0.58
CA SER A 83 -18.54 -6.29 -0.61
C SER A 83 -18.50 -6.98 0.75
N LEU A 84 -18.34 -6.23 1.84
CA LEU A 84 -18.31 -6.78 3.21
C LEU A 84 -19.67 -7.41 3.55
N LEU A 85 -20.77 -6.73 3.23
CA LEU A 85 -22.12 -7.25 3.45
C LEU A 85 -22.39 -8.51 2.61
N VAL A 86 -21.98 -8.53 1.34
CA VAL A 86 -22.07 -9.71 0.48
C VAL A 86 -21.28 -10.88 1.08
N MET A 87 -20.06 -10.62 1.56
CA MET A 87 -19.24 -11.63 2.20
C MET A 87 -19.83 -12.12 3.53
N PHE A 88 -20.52 -11.27 4.27
CA PHE A 88 -21.21 -11.66 5.50
C PHE A 88 -22.37 -12.62 5.26
N PHE A 89 -23.19 -12.39 4.21
CA PHE A 89 -24.32 -13.27 3.90
C PHE A 89 -23.93 -14.52 3.09
N PHE A 90 -22.94 -14.41 2.20
CA PHE A 90 -22.53 -15.48 1.27
C PHE A 90 -21.08 -15.95 1.51
N PHE A 91 -20.67 -16.05 2.78
CA PHE A 91 -19.28 -16.35 3.13
C PHE A 91 -18.73 -17.59 2.42
N ASP A 92 -19.46 -18.72 2.48
CA ASP A 92 -19.00 -20.00 1.92
C ASP A 92 -18.76 -19.97 0.41
N SER A 93 -19.53 -19.14 -0.33
CA SER A 93 -19.41 -19.02 -1.79
C SER A 93 -18.38 -17.97 -2.20
N VAL A 94 -18.32 -16.85 -1.47
CA VAL A 94 -17.49 -15.68 -1.83
C VAL A 94 -16.04 -15.86 -1.37
N GLN A 95 -15.78 -16.59 -0.29
CA GLN A 95 -14.43 -16.78 0.25
C GLN A 95 -13.45 -17.38 -0.78
N VAL A 96 -13.91 -18.32 -1.61
CA VAL A 96 -13.06 -18.99 -2.61
C VAL A 96 -12.69 -18.01 -3.71
N VAL A 97 -13.66 -17.23 -4.19
CA VAL A 97 -13.44 -16.19 -5.20
C VAL A 97 -12.45 -15.15 -4.69
N PHE A 98 -12.60 -14.73 -3.43
CA PHE A 98 -11.67 -13.78 -2.80
C PHE A 98 -10.26 -14.35 -2.69
N THR A 99 -10.09 -15.61 -2.28
CA THR A 99 -8.78 -16.25 -2.20
C THR A 99 -8.12 -16.40 -3.57
N ILE A 100 -8.87 -16.78 -4.60
CA ILE A 100 -8.37 -16.84 -5.99
C ILE A 100 -7.96 -15.45 -6.48
N CYS A 101 -8.82 -14.44 -6.29
CA CYS A 101 -8.53 -13.06 -6.67
C CYS A 101 -7.25 -12.57 -5.96
N THR A 102 -7.12 -12.87 -4.67
CA THR A 102 -5.94 -12.47 -3.91
C THR A 102 -4.69 -13.20 -4.34
N ALA A 103 -4.77 -14.48 -4.70
CA ALA A 103 -3.65 -15.22 -5.29
C ALA A 103 -3.20 -14.59 -6.60
N VAL A 104 -4.13 -14.18 -7.48
CA VAL A 104 -3.81 -13.49 -8.74
C VAL A 104 -3.20 -12.11 -8.50
N LEU A 105 -3.76 -11.32 -7.58
CA LEU A 105 -3.18 -10.02 -7.23
C LEU A 105 -1.79 -10.18 -6.61
N ALA A 106 -1.59 -11.22 -5.80
CA ALA A 106 -0.29 -11.54 -5.23
C ALA A 106 0.73 -11.96 -6.31
N THR A 107 0.37 -12.81 -7.29
CA THR A 107 1.31 -13.16 -8.37
C THR A 107 1.75 -11.93 -9.15
N ILE A 108 0.81 -11.04 -9.50
CA ILE A 108 1.12 -9.78 -10.20
C ILE A 108 2.03 -8.89 -9.33
N ALA A 109 1.69 -8.72 -8.05
CA ALA A 109 2.47 -7.93 -7.11
C ALA A 109 3.91 -8.48 -6.97
N PHE A 110 4.09 -9.79 -6.81
CA PHE A 110 5.41 -10.41 -6.66
C PHE A 110 6.21 -10.41 -7.95
N ALA A 111 5.58 -10.63 -9.11
CA ALA A 111 6.25 -10.51 -10.39
C ALA A 111 6.87 -9.12 -10.54
N PHE A 112 6.10 -8.08 -10.20
CA PHE A 112 6.60 -6.71 -10.18
C PHE A 112 7.71 -6.51 -9.15
N LEU A 113 7.53 -6.97 -7.91
CA LEU A 113 8.52 -6.81 -6.83
C LEU A 113 9.86 -7.46 -7.15
N LEU A 114 9.83 -8.65 -7.76
CA LEU A 114 11.00 -9.45 -8.16
C LEU A 114 11.67 -8.94 -9.43
N LEU A 115 10.96 -8.22 -10.30
CA LEU A 115 11.50 -7.72 -11.57
C LEU A 115 12.87 -7.00 -11.44
N PRO A 116 13.07 -5.99 -10.56
CA PRO A 116 14.38 -5.35 -10.41
C PRO A 116 15.47 -6.31 -9.91
N MET A 117 15.12 -7.28 -9.07
CA MET A 117 16.06 -8.30 -8.59
C MET A 117 16.45 -9.27 -9.71
N CYS A 118 15.48 -9.70 -10.52
CA CYS A 118 15.73 -10.57 -11.68
C CYS A 118 16.51 -9.84 -12.77
N GLN A 119 16.26 -8.56 -13.00
CA GLN A 119 17.04 -7.72 -13.92
C GLN A 119 18.49 -7.56 -13.43
N TYR A 120 18.70 -7.39 -12.12
CA TYR A 120 20.03 -7.36 -11.53
C TYR A 120 20.77 -8.70 -11.69
N LEU A 121 20.09 -9.82 -11.41
CA LEU A 121 20.67 -11.16 -11.49
C LEU A 121 20.97 -11.61 -12.93
N THR A 122 20.17 -11.16 -13.90
CA THR A 122 20.36 -11.48 -15.33
C THR A 122 21.34 -10.54 -16.04
N ARG A 123 21.71 -9.41 -15.42
CA ARG A 123 22.68 -8.43 -15.93
C ARG A 123 24.06 -9.02 -16.29
N PRO A 124 24.66 -9.95 -15.51
CA PRO A 124 25.92 -10.61 -15.91
C PRO A 124 25.75 -11.70 -16.99
N CYS A 125 24.53 -12.19 -17.24
CA CYS A 125 24.29 -13.36 -18.10
C CYS A 125 23.60 -13.05 -19.44
N SER A 126 23.25 -11.79 -19.74
CA SER A 126 22.55 -11.47 -20.99
C SER A 126 23.45 -10.71 -21.98
N PRO A 127 24.01 -11.38 -23.01
CA PRO A 127 24.17 -10.73 -24.30
C PRO A 127 22.78 -10.32 -24.82
N GLN A 128 22.72 -9.33 -25.71
CA GLN A 128 21.51 -8.65 -26.20
C GLN A 128 20.53 -9.52 -27.04
N ASN A 129 20.29 -10.78 -26.68
CA ASN A 129 19.37 -11.65 -27.38
C ASN A 129 17.97 -11.54 -26.78
N LYS A 130 17.19 -10.61 -27.36
CA LYS A 130 15.74 -10.51 -27.14
C LYS A 130 15.05 -11.73 -27.78
N ILE A 131 14.66 -12.71 -26.97
CA ILE A 131 13.93 -13.90 -27.41
C ILE A 131 12.48 -13.49 -27.70
N SER A 132 12.01 -13.70 -28.94
CA SER A 132 10.66 -13.33 -29.38
C SER A 132 9.77 -14.57 -29.40
N PHE A 133 8.67 -14.58 -28.63
CA PHE A 133 7.61 -15.58 -28.76
C PHE A 133 6.52 -15.04 -29.70
N GLY A 134 6.31 -15.72 -30.83
CA GLY A 134 5.50 -15.27 -31.97
C GLY A 134 3.99 -15.05 -31.73
N CYS A 135 3.48 -15.11 -30.50
CA CYS A 135 2.07 -14.86 -30.19
C CYS A 135 1.83 -13.77 -29.12
N CYS A 136 2.87 -13.32 -28.39
CA CYS A 136 2.72 -12.34 -27.30
C CYS A 136 3.88 -11.32 -27.21
N GLY A 137 4.50 -10.93 -28.32
CA GLY A 137 5.48 -9.83 -28.33
C GLY A 137 6.87 -10.17 -27.78
N ARG A 138 7.69 -9.12 -27.56
CA ARG A 138 9.09 -9.24 -27.09
C ARG A 138 9.10 -9.25 -25.56
N PHE A 139 9.36 -10.40 -24.95
CA PHE A 139 9.55 -10.49 -23.50
C PHE A 139 11.03 -10.54 -23.14
N THR A 140 11.40 -9.81 -22.10
CA THR A 140 12.75 -9.90 -21.53
C THR A 140 12.86 -11.18 -20.71
N ALA A 141 13.99 -11.90 -20.78
CA ALA A 141 14.20 -13.12 -19.98
C ALA A 141 14.00 -12.87 -18.47
N ALA A 142 14.32 -11.66 -18.00
CA ALA A 142 14.08 -11.22 -16.63
C ALA A 142 12.59 -11.14 -16.27
N GLU A 143 11.72 -10.72 -17.19
CA GLU A 143 10.27 -10.63 -16.98
C GLU A 143 9.68 -12.04 -16.85
N LEU A 144 10.02 -12.93 -17.78
CA LEU A 144 9.55 -14.33 -17.74
C LEU A 144 10.05 -15.06 -16.48
N LEU A 145 11.31 -14.83 -16.08
CA LEU A 145 11.87 -15.39 -14.86
C LEU A 145 11.14 -14.85 -13.62
N SER A 146 10.91 -13.54 -13.53
CA SER A 146 10.20 -12.92 -12.40
C SER A 146 8.75 -13.41 -12.29
N PHE A 147 8.06 -13.57 -13.42
CA PHE A 147 6.71 -14.11 -13.47
C PHE A 147 6.69 -15.58 -13.03
N SER A 148 7.58 -16.41 -13.56
CA SER A 148 7.72 -17.83 -13.18
C SER A 148 7.98 -18.00 -11.68
N LEU A 149 8.93 -17.23 -11.12
CA LEU A 149 9.21 -17.25 -9.68
C LEU A 149 8.02 -16.78 -8.84
N SER A 150 7.29 -15.76 -9.28
CA SER A 150 6.10 -15.27 -8.56
C SER A 150 4.99 -16.32 -8.49
N VAL A 151 4.73 -17.04 -9.59
CA VAL A 151 3.76 -18.13 -9.64
C VAL A 151 4.22 -19.27 -8.73
N MET A 152 5.52 -19.59 -8.75
CA MET A 152 6.08 -20.64 -7.91
C MET A 152 5.92 -20.33 -6.42
N LEU A 153 6.21 -19.09 -5.99
CA LEU A 153 6.02 -18.65 -4.60
C LEU A 153 4.55 -18.70 -4.16
N VAL A 154 3.62 -18.23 -5.01
CA VAL A 154 2.19 -18.28 -4.69
C VAL A 154 1.69 -19.73 -4.65
N LEU A 155 2.16 -20.60 -5.54
CA LEU A 155 1.84 -22.04 -5.47
C LEU A 155 2.35 -22.69 -4.19
N ILE A 156 3.60 -22.41 -3.77
CA ILE A 156 4.10 -22.87 -2.46
C ILE A 156 3.18 -22.38 -1.34
N TRP A 157 2.74 -21.13 -1.38
CA TRP A 157 1.83 -20.59 -0.37
C TRP A 157 0.50 -21.32 -0.33
N VAL A 158 -0.15 -21.51 -1.48
CA VAL A 158 -1.43 -22.22 -1.55
C VAL A 158 -1.28 -23.67 -1.06
N LEU A 159 -0.13 -24.32 -1.31
CA LEU A 159 0.14 -25.70 -0.88
C LEU A 159 0.52 -25.81 0.61
N THR A 160 1.39 -24.93 1.11
CA THR A 160 1.95 -25.03 2.47
C THR A 160 1.13 -24.30 3.52
N GLY A 161 0.37 -23.28 3.14
CA GLY A 161 -0.35 -22.37 4.05
C GLY A 161 0.52 -21.80 5.18
N HIS A 162 1.83 -21.70 4.98
CA HIS A 162 2.74 -21.29 6.03
C HIS A 162 2.53 -19.82 6.40
N TRP A 163 2.44 -19.52 7.70
CA TRP A 163 2.18 -18.18 8.23
C TRP A 163 3.19 -17.13 7.71
N LEU A 164 4.48 -17.47 7.67
CA LEU A 164 5.52 -16.58 7.15
C LEU A 164 5.28 -16.18 5.69
N LEU A 165 4.84 -17.13 4.87
CA LEU A 165 4.63 -16.88 3.45
C LEU A 165 3.35 -16.06 3.24
N MET A 166 2.34 -16.25 4.08
CA MET A 166 1.16 -15.39 4.12
C MET A 166 1.52 -13.93 4.47
N ASP A 167 2.34 -13.72 5.50
CA ASP A 167 2.82 -12.38 5.87
C ASP A 167 3.69 -11.77 4.77
N ALA A 168 4.57 -12.57 4.15
CA ALA A 168 5.35 -12.12 3.00
C ALA A 168 4.44 -11.68 1.85
N LEU A 169 3.42 -12.47 1.51
CA LEU A 169 2.46 -12.14 0.46
C LEU A 169 1.70 -10.84 0.76
N ALA A 170 1.24 -10.70 2.00
CA ALA A 170 0.59 -9.50 2.50
C ALA A 170 1.48 -8.24 2.39
N MET A 171 2.74 -8.34 2.83
CA MET A 171 3.72 -7.25 2.71
C MET A 171 3.98 -6.89 1.24
N GLY A 172 4.10 -7.88 0.37
CA GLY A 172 4.30 -7.66 -1.06
C GLY A 172 3.12 -6.95 -1.73
N LEU A 173 1.90 -7.39 -1.44
CA LEU A 173 0.67 -6.76 -1.92
C LEU A 173 0.53 -5.32 -1.37
N CYS A 174 0.88 -5.08 -0.11
CA CYS A 174 0.91 -3.75 0.49
C CYS A 174 1.86 -2.80 -0.26
N VAL A 175 3.10 -3.23 -0.52
CA VAL A 175 4.07 -2.41 -1.25
C VAL A 175 3.63 -2.17 -2.69
N ALA A 176 3.12 -3.21 -3.37
CA ALA A 176 2.64 -3.07 -4.74
C ALA A 176 1.48 -2.08 -4.82
N MET A 177 0.53 -2.14 -3.90
CA MET A 177 -0.58 -1.18 -3.82
C MET A 177 -0.07 0.26 -3.63
N ILE A 178 0.85 0.49 -2.70
CA ILE A 178 1.45 1.83 -2.49
C ILE A 178 2.24 2.29 -3.72
N ALA A 179 2.89 1.38 -4.43
CA ALA A 179 3.69 1.70 -5.61
C ALA A 179 2.83 2.08 -6.84
N PHE A 180 1.76 1.33 -7.12
CA PHE A 180 0.94 1.49 -8.33
C PHE A 180 -0.17 2.52 -8.20
N VAL A 181 -0.81 2.60 -7.03
CA VAL A 181 -1.95 3.50 -6.82
C VAL A 181 -1.44 4.92 -6.61
N ARG A 182 -1.98 5.87 -7.39
CA ARG A 182 -1.58 7.27 -7.33
C ARG A 182 -2.74 8.17 -6.96
N LEU A 183 -2.47 9.07 -6.03
CA LEU A 183 -3.37 10.15 -5.67
C LEU A 183 -2.97 11.41 -6.47
N PRO A 184 -3.89 11.99 -7.26
CA PRO A 184 -3.58 13.14 -8.11
C PRO A 184 -3.52 14.45 -7.33
N SER A 185 -4.20 14.54 -6.18
CA SER A 185 -4.23 15.76 -5.36
C SER A 185 -4.45 15.44 -3.88
N LEU A 186 -4.09 16.41 -3.03
CA LEU A 186 -4.34 16.29 -1.59
C LEU A 186 -5.85 16.30 -1.27
N LYS A 187 -6.66 16.98 -2.10
CA LYS A 187 -8.13 16.92 -1.97
C LYS A 187 -8.64 15.49 -2.08
N VAL A 188 -8.18 14.74 -3.08
CA VAL A 188 -8.58 13.32 -3.25
C VAL A 188 -8.12 12.49 -2.07
N SER A 189 -6.90 12.70 -1.58
CA SER A 189 -6.39 11.98 -0.40
C SER A 189 -7.21 12.26 0.86
N CYS A 190 -7.55 13.52 1.13
CA CYS A 190 -8.39 13.90 2.27
C CYS A 190 -9.80 13.30 2.16
N LEU A 191 -10.38 13.31 0.96
CA LEU A 191 -11.70 12.73 0.70
C LEU A 191 -11.67 11.20 0.88
N LEU A 192 -10.64 10.51 0.39
CA LEU A 192 -10.48 9.07 0.54
C LEU A 192 -10.33 8.68 2.02
N LEU A 193 -9.44 9.35 2.75
CA LEU A 193 -9.18 9.05 4.16
C LEU A 193 -10.37 9.39 5.06
N SER A 194 -11.08 10.49 4.79
CA SER A 194 -12.31 10.83 5.53
C SER A 194 -13.44 9.84 5.24
N GLY A 195 -13.62 9.41 3.98
CA GLY A 195 -14.59 8.38 3.61
C GLY A 195 -14.30 7.04 4.30
N LEU A 196 -13.02 6.64 4.37
CA LEU A 196 -12.61 5.44 5.08
C LEU A 196 -12.75 5.55 6.61
N LEU A 197 -12.53 6.72 7.18
CA LEU A 197 -12.81 6.96 8.61
C LEU A 197 -14.29 6.77 8.92
N ILE A 198 -15.18 7.34 8.09
CA ILE A 198 -16.63 7.18 8.25
C ILE A 198 -17.02 5.71 8.13
N TYR A 199 -16.44 5.01 7.15
CA TYR A 199 -16.62 3.57 6.96
C TYR A 199 -16.23 2.77 8.21
N ASP A 200 -15.05 3.02 8.77
CA ASP A 200 -14.52 2.26 9.92
C ASP A 200 -15.39 2.52 11.17
N VAL A 201 -15.77 3.77 11.43
CA VAL A 201 -16.67 4.13 12.54
C VAL A 201 -18.05 3.47 12.39
N PHE A 202 -18.62 3.49 11.19
CA PHE A 202 -19.91 2.86 10.91
C PHE A 202 -19.85 1.35 11.13
N TRP A 203 -18.86 0.65 10.55
CA TRP A 203 -18.80 -0.80 10.64
C TRP A 203 -18.32 -1.31 11.99
N VAL A 204 -17.52 -0.56 12.74
CA VAL A 204 -17.07 -0.99 14.06
C VAL A 204 -18.13 -0.71 15.14
N PHE A 205 -18.80 0.44 15.14
CA PHE A 205 -19.74 0.79 16.21
C PHE A 205 -21.21 0.53 15.84
N PHE A 206 -21.62 0.88 14.62
CA PHE A 206 -23.02 0.86 14.24
C PHE A 206 -23.48 -0.51 13.71
N SER A 207 -22.58 -1.30 13.12
CA SER A 207 -22.94 -2.64 12.62
C SER A 207 -23.42 -3.58 13.73
N ALA A 208 -22.85 -3.48 14.94
CA ALA A 208 -23.31 -4.23 16.11
C ALA A 208 -24.77 -3.91 16.48
N TYR A 209 -25.17 -2.65 16.35
CA TYR A 209 -26.52 -2.21 16.69
C TYR A 209 -27.57 -2.74 15.71
N ILE A 210 -27.25 -2.80 14.41
CA ILE A 210 -28.17 -3.27 13.37
C ILE A 210 -28.21 -4.80 13.29
N PHE A 211 -27.05 -5.46 13.34
CA PHE A 211 -26.94 -6.90 13.04
C PHE A 211 -26.75 -7.77 14.28
N ASN A 212 -26.89 -7.21 15.50
CA ASN A 212 -26.63 -7.87 16.79
C ASN A 212 -25.23 -8.50 16.90
N SER A 213 -24.31 -8.17 16.00
CA SER A 213 -22.97 -8.72 15.89
C SER A 213 -22.07 -7.79 15.09
N ASN A 214 -20.80 -7.69 15.47
CA ASN A 214 -19.80 -6.94 14.73
C ASN A 214 -19.48 -7.64 13.41
N VAL A 215 -20.11 -7.20 12.32
CA VAL A 215 -19.99 -7.80 11.00
C VAL A 215 -18.54 -7.84 10.54
N MET A 216 -17.82 -6.71 10.72
CA MET A 216 -16.40 -6.60 10.37
C MET A 216 -15.53 -7.61 11.12
N VAL A 217 -15.78 -7.81 12.42
CA VAL A 217 -15.01 -8.78 13.22
C VAL A 217 -15.38 -10.22 12.84
N LYS A 218 -16.66 -10.51 12.62
CA LYS A 218 -17.12 -11.83 12.22
C LYS A 218 -16.54 -12.25 10.87
N VAL A 219 -16.54 -11.36 9.89
CA VAL A 219 -15.93 -11.61 8.57
C VAL A 219 -14.40 -11.70 8.67
N ALA A 220 -13.75 -10.85 9.47
CA ALA A 220 -12.28 -10.84 9.61
C ALA A 220 -11.71 -12.02 10.42
N THR A 221 -12.55 -12.69 11.23
CA THR A 221 -12.12 -13.82 12.07
C THR A 221 -12.46 -15.19 11.48
N GLN A 222 -13.31 -15.23 10.45
CA GLN A 222 -13.65 -16.49 9.78
C GLN A 222 -12.46 -16.98 8.92
N PRO A 223 -11.91 -18.17 9.21
CA PRO A 223 -10.85 -18.75 8.38
C PRO A 223 -11.44 -19.14 7.03
N ALA A 224 -10.73 -18.81 5.94
CA ALA A 224 -11.16 -19.19 4.61
C ALA A 224 -10.73 -20.63 4.30
N ASP A 225 -11.60 -21.37 3.62
CA ASP A 225 -11.24 -22.69 3.10
C ASP A 225 -10.24 -22.55 1.93
N ASN A 226 -9.28 -23.49 1.87
CA ASN A 226 -8.28 -23.47 0.82
C ASN A 226 -8.95 -23.78 -0.54
N PRO A 227 -8.74 -22.99 -1.61
CA PRO A 227 -9.27 -23.28 -2.93
C PRO A 227 -8.85 -24.66 -3.46
N LEU A 228 -7.68 -25.17 -3.06
CA LEU A 228 -7.24 -26.53 -3.44
C LEU A 228 -8.08 -27.63 -2.82
N ASP A 229 -8.61 -27.42 -1.61
CA ASP A 229 -9.49 -28.39 -0.95
C ASP A 229 -10.88 -28.42 -1.60
N VAL A 230 -11.38 -27.27 -2.07
CA VAL A 230 -12.62 -27.21 -2.85
C VAL A 230 -12.43 -27.83 -4.24
N LEU A 231 -11.27 -27.61 -4.85
CA LEU A 231 -10.94 -28.14 -6.18
C LEU A 231 -10.70 -29.65 -6.15
N SER A 232 -10.03 -30.19 -5.12
CA SER A 232 -9.84 -31.63 -4.94
C SER A 232 -11.17 -32.35 -4.72
N ARG A 233 -12.08 -31.77 -3.92
CA ARG A 233 -13.46 -32.25 -3.74
C ARG A 233 -14.26 -32.25 -5.04
N LYS A 234 -14.11 -31.23 -5.90
CA LYS A 234 -14.78 -31.18 -7.21
C LYS A 234 -14.18 -32.10 -8.26
N LEU A 235 -12.89 -32.41 -8.17
CA LEU A 235 -12.18 -33.24 -9.16
C LEU A 235 -12.05 -34.73 -8.77
N HIS A 236 -12.61 -35.17 -7.63
CA HIS A 236 -12.51 -36.56 -7.12
C HIS A 236 -11.06 -37.12 -7.15
N LEU A 237 -10.05 -36.25 -7.04
CA LEU A 237 -8.65 -36.67 -6.95
C LEU A 237 -8.44 -37.33 -5.58
N GLY A 238 -7.94 -38.57 -5.60
CA GLY A 238 -8.01 -39.51 -4.48
C GLY A 238 -7.50 -39.02 -3.10
N PRO A 239 -7.80 -39.78 -2.03
CA PRO A 239 -7.72 -39.38 -0.62
C PRO A 239 -6.31 -39.06 -0.07
N ASN A 240 -5.27 -39.11 -0.90
CA ASN A 240 -3.87 -38.91 -0.50
C ASN A 240 -3.37 -37.47 -0.71
N VAL A 241 -4.13 -36.59 -1.37
CA VAL A 241 -3.78 -35.16 -1.56
C VAL A 241 -4.57 -34.24 -0.61
N GLY A 242 -5.62 -34.76 0.05
CA GLY A 242 -6.59 -33.96 0.83
C GLY A 242 -6.52 -34.10 2.35
N ARG A 243 -5.54 -34.82 2.91
CA ARG A 243 -5.35 -34.87 4.38
C ARG A 243 -4.30 -33.84 4.75
N ASP A 244 -4.74 -32.83 5.48
CA ASP A 244 -3.90 -31.80 6.13
C ASP A 244 -3.51 -30.60 5.27
N VAL A 245 -4.42 -30.11 4.42
CA VAL A 245 -4.24 -28.78 3.82
C VAL A 245 -4.65 -27.70 4.85
N PRO A 246 -3.72 -26.85 5.33
CA PRO A 246 -4.03 -25.83 6.32
C PRO A 246 -5.05 -24.82 5.79
N ARG A 247 -5.96 -24.38 6.67
CA ARG A 247 -6.90 -23.30 6.38
C ARG A 247 -6.12 -22.00 6.13
N LEU A 248 -6.40 -21.33 5.02
CA LEU A 248 -5.74 -20.07 4.68
C LEU A 248 -6.44 -18.94 5.43
N SER A 249 -5.67 -18.15 6.17
CA SER A 249 -6.15 -16.82 6.53
C SER A 249 -6.11 -15.96 5.28
N LEU A 250 -7.18 -15.21 5.05
CA LEU A 250 -7.21 -14.23 3.97
C LEU A 250 -6.05 -13.26 4.21
N PRO A 251 -5.16 -13.02 3.23
CA PRO A 251 -3.93 -12.25 3.44
C PRO A 251 -4.21 -10.75 3.50
N GLY A 252 -5.39 -10.33 4.02
CA GLY A 252 -5.74 -8.96 4.39
C GLY A 252 -5.26 -8.57 5.79
N LYS A 253 -4.60 -9.49 6.50
CA LYS A 253 -4.17 -9.38 7.89
C LYS A 253 -2.72 -9.83 8.04
N LEU A 254 -1.87 -8.99 8.61
CA LEU A 254 -0.53 -9.39 9.07
C LEU A 254 -0.66 -10.04 10.45
N VAL A 255 -0.03 -11.20 10.63
CA VAL A 255 -0.15 -12.01 11.85
C VAL A 255 1.23 -12.34 12.39
N PHE A 256 1.73 -11.50 13.30
CA PHE A 256 3.00 -11.79 13.95
C PHE A 256 2.80 -12.63 15.22
N PRO A 257 3.45 -13.80 15.35
CA PRO A 257 3.44 -14.56 16.58
C PRO A 257 4.23 -13.78 17.65
N SER A 258 3.60 -13.51 18.81
CA SER A 258 4.32 -12.95 19.95
C SER A 258 5.18 -14.03 20.62
N SER A 259 6.40 -13.65 21.04
CA SER A 259 7.40 -14.53 21.66
C SER A 259 6.92 -15.16 22.99
N THR A 260 5.78 -14.72 23.52
CA THR A 260 5.14 -15.18 24.77
C THR A 260 3.85 -15.99 24.55
N GLY A 261 3.64 -16.55 23.35
CA GLY A 261 2.86 -17.79 23.17
C GLY A 261 1.34 -17.73 23.21
N SER A 262 0.69 -16.58 23.47
CA SER A 262 -0.79 -16.55 23.55
C SER A 262 -1.50 -15.45 22.77
N HIS A 263 -0.80 -14.45 22.22
CA HIS A 263 -1.42 -13.34 21.49
C HIS A 263 -0.73 -13.08 20.16
N PHE A 264 -1.52 -13.08 19.08
CA PHE A 264 -1.09 -12.66 17.76
C PHE A 264 -1.29 -11.16 17.61
N SER A 265 -0.24 -10.44 17.18
CA SER A 265 -0.38 -9.04 16.79
C SER A 265 -1.05 -8.98 15.41
N MET A 266 -2.26 -8.45 15.36
CA MET A 266 -3.05 -8.27 14.14
C MET A 266 -2.93 -6.83 13.66
N LEU A 267 -2.42 -6.63 12.45
CA LEU A 267 -2.47 -5.33 11.78
C LEU A 267 -3.15 -5.47 10.41
N GLY A 268 -4.16 -4.62 10.16
CA GLY A 268 -4.86 -4.57 8.89
C GLY A 268 -3.98 -3.98 7.80
N ILE A 269 -3.89 -4.63 6.65
CA ILE A 269 -3.11 -4.10 5.51
C ILE A 269 -3.70 -2.78 5.03
N GLY A 270 -5.03 -2.64 5.08
CA GLY A 270 -5.72 -1.38 4.76
C GLY A 270 -5.24 -0.20 5.61
N ASP A 271 -4.95 -0.43 6.89
CA ASP A 271 -4.51 0.62 7.82
C ASP A 271 -3.07 1.09 7.56
N ILE A 272 -2.28 0.28 6.83
CA ILE A 272 -0.95 0.64 6.36
C ILE A 272 -1.04 1.30 4.98
N VAL A 273 -1.78 0.69 4.06
CA VAL A 273 -1.88 1.14 2.67
C VAL A 273 -2.52 2.53 2.59
N MET A 274 -3.61 2.78 3.31
CA MET A 274 -4.40 4.01 3.12
C MET A 274 -3.63 5.27 3.57
N PRO A 275 -3.04 5.33 4.78
CA PRO A 275 -2.11 6.40 5.12
C PRO A 275 -0.83 6.35 4.28
N GLY A 276 -0.37 5.17 3.86
CA GLY A 276 0.79 4.99 2.98
C GLY A 276 0.64 5.68 1.62
N LEU A 277 -0.57 5.68 1.04
CA LEU A 277 -0.87 6.41 -0.21
C LEU A 277 -0.75 7.93 -0.01
N LEU A 278 -1.20 8.46 1.14
CA LEU A 278 -0.99 9.87 1.50
C LEU A 278 0.50 10.18 1.62
N LEU A 279 1.28 9.36 2.34
CA LEU A 279 2.72 9.56 2.49
C LEU A 279 3.47 9.50 1.16
N CYS A 280 3.08 8.58 0.28
CA CYS A 280 3.65 8.48 -1.07
C CYS A 280 3.37 9.75 -1.88
N PHE A 281 2.16 10.29 -1.82
CA PHE A 281 1.81 11.57 -2.44
C PHE A 281 2.65 12.73 -1.89
N VAL A 282 2.83 12.80 -0.56
CA VAL A 282 3.63 13.83 0.08
C VAL A 282 5.10 13.73 -0.31
N LEU A 283 5.66 12.52 -0.38
CA LEU A 283 7.04 12.28 -0.82
C LEU A 283 7.25 12.73 -2.28
N ARG A 284 6.26 12.50 -3.16
CA ARG A 284 6.24 13.02 -4.53
C ARG A 284 6.24 14.53 -4.57
N TYR A 285 5.37 15.16 -3.79
CA TYR A 285 5.29 16.61 -3.72
C TYR A 285 6.60 17.24 -3.21
N ASP A 286 7.22 16.64 -2.20
CA ASP A 286 8.53 17.06 -1.68
C ASP A 286 9.62 16.99 -2.77
N ASN A 287 9.67 15.91 -3.56
CA ASN A 287 10.64 15.76 -4.65
C ASN A 287 10.37 16.72 -5.80
N TYR A 288 9.11 16.89 -6.18
CA TYR A 288 8.70 17.88 -7.18
C TYR A 288 9.10 19.30 -6.78
N LYS A 289 8.88 19.67 -5.51
CA LYS A 289 9.30 20.97 -4.98
C LYS A 289 10.82 21.13 -4.98
N LYS A 290 11.57 20.08 -4.62
CA LYS A 290 13.05 20.09 -4.68
C LYS A 290 13.56 20.31 -6.09
N GLN A 291 12.98 19.65 -7.09
CA GLN A 291 13.35 19.84 -8.50
C GLN A 291 13.05 21.27 -8.96
N ALA A 292 11.84 21.77 -8.69
CA ALA A 292 11.47 23.14 -9.05
C ALA A 292 12.31 24.23 -8.37
N SER A 293 12.82 23.96 -7.16
CA SER A 293 13.70 24.87 -6.43
C SER A 293 15.17 24.71 -6.85
N GLY A 294 15.59 23.52 -7.28
CA GLY A 294 16.95 23.20 -7.71
C GLY A 294 17.34 23.86 -9.05
N ASP A 295 16.36 24.08 -9.93
CA ASP A 295 16.56 24.87 -11.16
C ASP A 295 16.68 26.39 -10.87
N SER A 296 16.34 26.82 -9.65
CA SER A 296 16.43 28.21 -9.19
C SER A 296 17.66 28.43 -8.30
N CYS A 297 18.84 28.42 -8.94
CA CYS A 297 20.10 29.01 -8.49
C CYS A 297 20.98 28.25 -7.47
N GLY A 298 22.26 28.09 -7.86
CA GLY A 298 23.41 28.13 -6.97
C GLY A 298 23.56 29.50 -6.29
N ALA A 299 22.64 29.83 -5.39
CA ALA A 299 22.72 31.01 -4.53
C ALA A 299 22.56 30.56 -3.08
N SER A 300 23.70 30.34 -2.44
CA SER A 300 23.88 30.29 -1.00
C SER A 300 23.45 31.63 -0.37
N GLY A 301 22.17 31.71 0.03
CA GLY A 301 21.62 32.79 0.86
C GLY A 301 21.59 32.41 2.36
N PRO A 302 21.69 33.38 3.29
CA PRO A 302 22.01 33.13 4.69
C PRO A 302 20.83 32.49 5.45
N ALA A 303 21.21 31.58 6.35
CA ALA A 303 20.32 30.78 7.18
C ALA A 303 19.48 31.64 8.16
N ASN A 304 18.29 32.04 7.72
CA ASN A 304 17.23 32.51 8.61
C ASN A 304 16.48 31.30 9.21
N ILE A 305 15.79 31.49 10.33
CA ILE A 305 15.00 30.45 11.04
C ILE A 305 14.02 29.70 10.10
N SER A 306 13.55 30.36 9.03
CA SER A 306 12.79 29.77 7.91
C SER A 306 13.50 28.62 7.16
N GLY A 307 14.84 28.61 7.14
CA GLY A 307 15.65 27.55 6.53
C GLY A 307 15.59 26.23 7.30
N ARG A 308 15.34 26.25 8.62
CA ARG A 308 15.17 25.03 9.43
C ARG A 308 13.84 24.35 9.11
N MET A 309 12.76 25.13 8.93
CA MET A 309 11.43 24.66 8.50
C MET A 309 11.39 24.22 7.03
N GLN A 310 12.22 24.81 6.16
CA GLN A 310 12.42 24.31 4.79
C GLN A 310 13.18 22.97 4.74
N LYS A 311 14.06 22.71 5.72
CA LYS A 311 14.77 21.42 5.84
C LYS A 311 13.86 20.27 6.27
N VAL A 312 12.82 20.55 7.07
CA VAL A 312 11.84 19.52 7.43
C VAL A 312 10.95 19.26 6.22
N SER A 313 11.16 18.08 5.63
CA SER A 313 10.34 17.58 4.52
C SER A 313 8.96 17.19 5.04
N TYR A 314 7.92 17.48 4.24
CA TYR A 314 6.53 17.15 4.61
C TYR A 314 6.38 15.65 4.90
N PHE A 315 7.15 14.81 4.20
CA PHE A 315 7.21 13.37 4.41
C PHE A 315 7.59 12.99 5.84
N HIS A 316 8.64 13.59 6.41
CA HIS A 316 9.10 13.26 7.76
C HIS A 316 8.08 13.65 8.83
N CYS A 317 7.46 14.83 8.67
CA CYS A 317 6.39 15.29 9.56
C CYS A 317 5.19 14.32 9.54
N THR A 318 4.75 13.93 8.35
CA THR A 318 3.62 13.01 8.16
C THR A 318 3.95 11.59 8.64
N LEU A 319 5.21 11.14 8.49
CA LEU A 319 5.70 9.86 9.00
C LEU A 319 5.72 9.80 10.53
N ILE A 320 6.16 10.87 11.18
CA ILE A 320 6.08 11.00 12.65
C ILE A 320 4.61 10.99 13.08
N GLY A 321 3.74 11.71 12.36
CA GLY A 321 2.29 11.67 12.59
C GLY A 321 1.71 10.26 12.48
N TYR A 322 2.11 9.48 11.47
CA TYR A 322 1.71 8.07 11.32
C TYR A 322 2.15 7.22 12.52
N PHE A 323 3.41 7.35 12.95
CA PHE A 323 3.93 6.62 14.12
C PHE A 323 3.17 6.97 15.41
N VAL A 324 2.92 8.26 15.65
CA VAL A 324 2.13 8.71 16.81
C VAL A 324 0.68 8.21 16.73
N GLY A 325 0.10 8.18 15.53
CA GLY A 325 -1.24 7.63 15.30
C GLY A 325 -1.33 6.14 15.59
N LEU A 326 -0.35 5.35 15.14
CA LEU A 326 -0.25 3.91 15.45
C LEU A 326 -0.10 3.68 16.95
N LEU A 327 0.78 4.43 17.61
CA LEU A 327 0.97 4.34 19.06
C LEU A 327 -0.32 4.68 19.83
N THR A 328 -1.03 5.71 19.38
CA THR A 328 -2.30 6.11 20.01
C THR A 328 -3.37 5.03 19.81
N ALA A 329 -3.46 4.44 18.62
CA ALA A 329 -4.39 3.37 18.31
C ALA A 329 -4.15 2.13 19.19
N THR A 330 -2.88 1.74 19.40
CA THR A 330 -2.57 0.59 20.27
C THR A 330 -2.84 0.88 21.73
N VAL A 331 -2.49 2.07 22.23
CA VAL A 331 -2.80 2.49 23.60
C VAL A 331 -4.31 2.50 23.83
N ALA A 332 -5.08 3.07 22.90
CA ALA A 332 -6.53 3.16 23.05
C ALA A 332 -7.23 1.78 22.98
N SER A 333 -6.77 0.89 22.09
CA SER A 333 -7.23 -0.50 22.03
C SER A 333 -6.97 -1.27 23.33
N ARG A 334 -5.81 -1.05 23.98
CA ARG A 334 -5.47 -1.65 25.28
C ARG A 334 -6.35 -1.13 26.41
N ILE A 335 -6.62 0.18 26.44
CA ILE A 335 -7.46 0.80 27.49
C ILE A 335 -8.90 0.29 27.40
N HIS A 336 -9.45 0.22 26.18
CA HIS A 336 -10.88 -0.11 25.99
C HIS A 336 -11.16 -1.62 25.96
N ARG A 337 -10.11 -2.47 25.90
CA ARG A 337 -10.23 -3.95 25.81
C ARG A 337 -11.19 -4.43 24.72
N ALA A 338 -11.39 -3.62 23.68
CA ALA A 338 -12.27 -3.88 22.56
C ALA A 338 -11.54 -3.50 21.27
N ALA A 339 -11.87 -4.17 20.16
CA ALA A 339 -11.34 -3.82 18.86
C ALA A 339 -11.80 -2.40 18.50
N GLN A 340 -10.84 -1.49 18.34
CA GLN A 340 -11.09 -0.11 17.95
C GLN A 340 -10.73 0.12 16.48
N PRO A 341 -11.43 1.01 15.78
CA PRO A 341 -11.10 1.42 14.43
C PRO A 341 -9.74 2.10 14.40
N ALA A 342 -8.72 1.50 13.76
CA ALA A 342 -7.37 2.04 13.75
C ALA A 342 -7.28 3.33 12.92
N LEU A 343 -8.07 3.44 11.85
CA LEU A 343 -8.12 4.62 10.99
C LEU A 343 -8.65 5.86 11.72
N LEU A 344 -9.46 5.67 12.76
CA LEU A 344 -9.96 6.76 13.59
C LEU A 344 -8.83 7.59 14.20
N TYR A 345 -7.72 6.96 14.56
CA TYR A 345 -6.54 7.64 15.10
C TYR A 345 -5.56 8.00 13.98
N LEU A 346 -5.30 7.08 13.04
CA LEU A 346 -4.29 7.30 12.00
C LEU A 346 -4.60 8.49 11.09
N VAL A 347 -5.86 8.66 10.68
CA VAL A 347 -6.26 9.74 9.77
C VAL A 347 -6.01 11.13 10.36
N PRO A 348 -6.51 11.50 11.54
CA PRO A 348 -6.23 12.82 12.10
C PRO A 348 -4.75 13.03 12.38
N PHE A 349 -4.03 12.03 12.88
CA PHE A 349 -2.59 12.18 13.20
C PHE A 349 -1.69 12.25 11.96
N THR A 350 -2.13 11.81 10.78
CA THR A 350 -1.37 11.98 9.53
C THR A 350 -1.80 13.24 8.76
N LEU A 351 -3.09 13.52 8.73
CA LEU A 351 -3.67 14.60 7.94
C LEU A 351 -3.52 15.97 8.61
N LEU A 352 -3.71 16.08 9.94
CA LEU A 352 -3.58 17.36 10.64
C LEU A 352 -2.16 17.93 10.60
N PRO A 353 -1.08 17.17 10.89
CA PRO A 353 0.27 17.72 10.79
C PRO A 353 0.63 18.14 9.37
N LEU A 354 0.19 17.38 8.36
CA LEU A 354 0.38 17.73 6.96
C LEU A 354 -0.34 19.03 6.59
N LEU A 355 -1.63 19.15 6.92
CA LEU A 355 -2.41 20.37 6.65
C LEU A 355 -1.84 21.58 7.39
N THR A 356 -1.48 21.41 8.66
CA THR A 356 -0.90 22.48 9.47
C THR A 356 0.41 22.96 8.88
N MET A 357 1.30 22.03 8.51
CA MET A 357 2.59 22.37 7.90
C MET A 357 2.42 23.01 6.51
N ALA A 358 1.46 22.54 5.71
CA ALA A 358 1.13 23.10 4.41
C ALA A 358 0.52 24.50 4.49
N TYR A 359 -0.30 24.74 5.52
CA TYR A 359 -0.86 26.05 5.82
C TYR A 359 0.23 27.02 6.27
N LEU A 360 1.11 26.61 7.20
CA LEU A 360 2.23 27.43 7.68
C LEU A 360 3.23 27.78 6.58
N LYS A 361 3.46 26.87 5.62
CA LYS A 361 4.34 27.12 4.46
C LYS A 361 3.63 27.86 3.31
N GLY A 362 2.32 28.07 3.39
CA GLY A 362 1.54 28.74 2.34
C GLY A 362 1.32 27.93 1.06
N ASP A 363 1.75 26.66 1.02
CA ASP A 363 1.66 25.78 -0.15
C ASP A 363 0.29 25.06 -0.25
N LEU A 364 -0.58 25.21 0.75
CA LEU A 364 -1.82 24.44 0.88
C LEU A 364 -2.70 24.52 -0.37
N ARG A 365 -2.92 25.72 -0.92
CA ARG A 365 -3.78 25.91 -2.10
C ARG A 365 -3.23 25.19 -3.33
N ARG A 366 -1.90 25.20 -3.51
CA ARG A 366 -1.22 24.51 -4.62
C ARG A 366 -1.33 23.00 -4.49
N MET A 367 -1.11 22.48 -3.28
CA MET A 367 -1.20 21.04 -3.02
C MET A 367 -2.65 20.51 -3.07
N TRP A 368 -3.65 21.36 -2.79
CA TRP A 368 -5.06 21.02 -2.75
C TRP A 368 -5.69 20.81 -4.14
N SER A 369 -5.45 21.73 -5.09
CA SER A 369 -6.11 21.68 -6.41
C SER A 369 -5.29 20.95 -7.47
N GLU A 370 -4.04 21.35 -7.69
CA GLU A 370 -3.20 20.87 -8.80
C GLU A 370 -1.71 20.89 -8.41
N PRO A 371 -1.21 19.85 -7.71
CA PRO A 371 0.17 19.83 -7.25
C PRO A 371 1.21 19.75 -8.38
N PHE A 372 0.84 19.21 -9.55
CA PHE A 372 1.77 18.87 -10.64
C PHE A 372 1.64 19.73 -11.91
N HIS A 373 0.70 20.68 -11.99
CA HIS A 373 0.64 21.56 -13.16
C HIS A 373 1.89 22.46 -13.19
N SER A 374 2.67 22.33 -14.27
CA SER A 374 3.63 23.35 -14.65
C SER A 374 2.86 24.65 -14.82
N LYS A 375 3.48 25.77 -14.44
CA LYS A 375 3.11 27.03 -15.08
C LYS A 375 3.32 26.77 -16.58
N SER A 376 2.25 26.49 -17.32
CA SER A 376 2.22 26.87 -18.72
C SER A 376 2.66 28.32 -18.70
N SER A 377 3.82 28.60 -19.28
CA SER A 377 4.29 29.94 -19.48
C SER A 377 3.15 30.67 -20.17
N SER A 378 2.44 31.48 -19.39
CA SER A 378 1.53 32.48 -19.94
C SER A 378 2.39 33.24 -20.92
N SER A 379 2.16 32.98 -22.20
CA SER A 379 2.73 33.71 -23.32
C SER A 379 2.19 35.13 -23.20
N ARG A 380 2.76 35.90 -22.28
CA ARG A 380 2.92 37.33 -22.41
C ARG A 380 3.87 37.53 -23.57
N PHE A 381 3.32 37.55 -24.78
CA PHE A 381 3.98 38.17 -25.91
C PHE A 381 2.94 38.99 -26.68
N LEU A 382 2.85 40.25 -26.21
CA LEU A 382 2.60 41.49 -26.95
C LEU A 382 1.25 41.69 -27.67
N GLU A 383 0.43 42.55 -27.07
CA GLU A 383 -0.09 43.74 -27.78
C GLU A 383 1.08 44.48 -28.45
N VAL A 384 1.03 44.66 -29.77
CA VAL A 384 1.07 45.97 -30.46
C VAL A 384 0.24 45.85 -31.72
#